data_AF-A0AA88HNG7-F1
#
_entry.id   AF-A0AA88HNG7-F1
#
_cell.length_a   1.000
_cell.length_b   1.000
_cell.length_c   1.000
_cell.angle_alpha   90.00
_cell.angle_beta   90.00
_cell.angle_gamma   90.00
#
_symmetry.space_group_name_H-M   'P 1'
#
loop_
_entity.id
_entity.type
_entity.pdbx_description
1 polymer ?
#
loop_
_entity_poly.entity_id
_entity_poly.type
_entity_poly.pdbx_seq_one_letter_code
_entity_poly.pdbx_strand_id
1 'polypeptide(L)'
;MSWAIEPDSNVVEAETPVGLIKGHAYSITDVRLIRIQTPRVSGKIPMVRIRNPWGNEAEWNGAWSDKSPEWQYIPDEEKEKTGLTFNPDGEF
;
A
#
# COMPACT_ATOMS: atom_id res chain seq x y z
N MET A 1 -14.85 5.30 1.59
CA MET A 1 -14.14 6.44 0.96
C MET A 1 -13.22 5.84 -0.09
N SER A 2 -13.29 6.29 -1.35
CA SER A 2 -12.49 5.75 -2.47
C SER A 2 -11.59 6.85 -3.03
N TRP A 3 -10.39 6.49 -3.48
CA TRP A 3 -9.42 7.41 -4.08
C TRP A 3 -9.03 6.91 -5.48
N ALA A 4 -8.82 7.83 -6.42
CA ALA A 4 -8.38 7.53 -7.78
C ALA A 4 -7.26 8.49 -8.20
N ILE A 5 -6.25 7.97 -8.88
CA ILE A 5 -5.21 8.79 -9.52
C ILE A 5 -5.78 9.29 -10.86
N GLU A 6 -5.78 10.61 -11.06
CA GLU A 6 -6.34 11.22 -12.28
C GLU A 6 -5.68 10.63 -13.54
N PRO A 7 -6.46 10.14 -14.51
CA PRO A 7 -5.92 9.60 -15.76
C PRO A 7 -5.41 10.72 -16.66
N ASP A 8 -4.34 10.44 -17.39
CA ASP A 8 -3.96 11.26 -18.54
C ASP A 8 -4.95 10.94 -19.68
N SER A 9 -5.47 11.96 -20.36
CA SER A 9 -6.60 11.82 -21.30
C SER A 9 -6.32 10.90 -22.50
N ASN A 10 -5.06 10.50 -22.71
CA ASN A 10 -4.62 9.66 -23.81
C ASN A 10 -4.25 8.22 -23.44
N VAL A 11 -4.35 7.79 -22.18
CA VAL A 11 -3.97 6.42 -21.78
C VAL A 11 -5.00 5.82 -20.83
N VAL A 12 -5.69 4.77 -21.29
CA VAL A 12 -6.58 3.94 -20.47
C VAL A 12 -5.69 3.01 -19.65
N GLU A 13 -5.79 3.09 -18.32
CA GLU A 13 -5.16 2.14 -17.37
C GLU A 13 -3.63 2.00 -17.53
N ALA A 14 -2.91 3.12 -17.47
CA ALA A 14 -1.45 3.09 -17.45
C ALA A 14 -0.95 2.53 -16.11
N GLU A 15 -0.34 1.34 -16.15
CA GLU A 15 0.46 0.83 -15.05
C GLU A 15 1.68 1.75 -14.84
N THR A 16 1.85 2.19 -13.60
CA THR A 16 2.99 3.02 -13.21
C THR A 16 4.21 2.15 -12.95
N PRO A 17 5.44 2.70 -13.04
CA PRO A 17 6.66 1.95 -12.68
C PRO A 17 6.70 1.42 -11.25
N VAL A 18 5.76 1.86 -10.40
CA VAL A 18 5.61 1.48 -9.00
C VAL A 18 4.46 0.47 -8.77
N GLY A 19 3.84 -0.03 -9.84
CA GLY A 19 2.80 -1.07 -9.81
C GLY A 19 1.36 -0.57 -9.64
N LEU A 20 1.14 0.75 -9.48
CA LEU A 20 -0.20 1.33 -9.39
C LEU A 20 -0.80 1.61 -10.77
N ILE A 21 -2.11 1.52 -10.91
CA ILE A 21 -2.86 1.79 -12.14
C ILE A 21 -3.48 3.18 -12.07
N LYS A 22 -3.19 4.02 -13.08
CA LYS A 22 -3.85 5.34 -13.22
C LYS A 22 -5.27 5.19 -13.76
N GLY A 23 -6.18 6.06 -13.31
CA GLY A 23 -7.59 5.98 -13.68
C GLY A 23 -8.37 4.88 -12.96
N HIS A 24 -7.73 4.19 -12.01
CA HIS A 24 -8.36 3.12 -11.22
C HIS A 24 -8.75 3.60 -9.83
N ALA A 25 -9.91 3.13 -9.36
CA ALA A 25 -10.41 3.43 -8.04
C ALA A 25 -9.93 2.37 -7.04
N TYR A 26 -9.21 2.81 -6.03
CA TYR A 26 -8.76 1.95 -4.95
C TYR A 26 -9.67 2.11 -3.71
N SER A 27 -9.86 1.00 -2.99
CA SER A 27 -10.62 1.00 -1.73
C SER A 27 -9.67 1.12 -0.55
N ILE A 28 -9.84 2.13 0.28
CA ILE A 28 -9.10 2.21 1.55
C ILE A 28 -9.77 1.25 2.53
N THR A 29 -9.05 0.21 2.95
CA THR A 29 -9.55 -0.77 3.93
C THR A 29 -9.18 -0.38 5.35
N ASP A 30 -8.13 0.43 5.52
CA ASP A 30 -7.64 0.80 6.84
C ASP A 30 -6.79 2.07 6.83
N VAL A 31 -6.78 2.79 7.95
CA VAL A 31 -5.89 3.94 8.19
C VAL A 31 -5.43 3.89 9.63
N ARG A 32 -4.11 3.76 9.86
CA ARG A 32 -3.55 3.66 11.20
C ARG A 32 -2.26 4.45 11.36
N LEU A 33 -1.98 4.85 12.59
CA LEU A 33 -0.71 5.41 12.99
C LEU A 33 0.18 4.29 13.52
N ILE A 34 1.17 3.88 12.73
CA ILE A 34 2.08 2.78 13.10
C ILE A 34 3.37 3.36 13.63
N ARG A 35 3.90 2.79 14.72
CA ARG A 35 5.22 3.14 15.22
C ARG A 35 6.30 2.50 14.34
N ILE A 36 7.02 3.34 13.60
CA ILE A 36 8.08 2.93 12.69
C ILE A 36 9.42 3.44 13.24
N GLN A 37 10.45 2.60 13.21
CA GLN A 37 11.81 2.96 13.59
C GLN A 37 12.81 2.53 12.49
N THR A 38 12.97 3.39 11.48
CA THR A 38 14.01 3.22 10.45
C THR A 38 15.23 4.10 10.78
N PRO A 39 16.39 3.86 10.16
CA PRO A 39 17.55 4.74 10.29
C PRO A 39 17.31 6.18 9.80
N ARG A 40 16.28 6.42 8.97
CA ARG A 40 15.96 7.73 8.39
C ARG A 40 14.77 8.42 9.03
N VAL A 41 13.82 7.65 9.55
CA VAL A 41 12.54 8.14 10.08
C VAL A 41 12.15 7.32 11.30
N SER A 42 11.85 8.00 12.41
CA SER A 42 11.34 7.39 13.63
C SER A 42 10.12 8.14 14.15
N GLY A 43 9.10 7.41 14.62
CA GLY A 43 7.89 8.00 15.18
C GLY A 43 6.62 7.26 14.79
N LYS A 44 5.47 7.89 15.04
CA LYS A 44 4.17 7.41 14.58
C LYS A 44 3.92 7.96 13.19
N ILE A 45 3.95 7.08 12.18
CA ILE A 45 3.74 7.44 10.79
C ILE A 45 2.32 7.02 10.39
N PRO A 46 1.53 7.91 9.76
CA PRO A 46 0.23 7.54 9.22
C PRO A 46 0.42 6.63 8.02
N MET A 47 -0.16 5.44 8.09
CA MET A 47 -0.20 4.46 7.01
C MET A 47 -1.64 4.20 6.60
N VAL A 48 -1.83 3.93 5.31
CA VAL A 48 -3.11 3.64 4.70
C VAL A 48 -2.98 2.27 4.05
N ARG A 49 -3.93 1.38 4.34
CA ARG A 49 -4.05 0.11 3.66
C ARG A 49 -5.08 0.21 2.56
N ILE A 50 -4.69 -0.23 1.38
CA ILE A 50 -5.43 -0.02 0.16
C ILE A 50 -5.63 -1.37 -0.52
N ARG A 51 -6.84 -1.60 -1.03
CA ARG A 51 -7.20 -2.78 -1.80
C ARG A 51 -7.53 -2.41 -3.24
N ASN A 52 -6.90 -3.11 -4.17
CA ASN A 52 -7.24 -3.12 -5.58
C ASN A 52 -8.45 -4.07 -5.81
N PRO A 53 -9.63 -3.56 -6.20
CA PRO A 53 -10.83 -4.38 -6.39
C PRO A 53 -10.76 -5.36 -7.57
N TRP A 54 -9.82 -5.17 -8.51
CA TRP A 54 -9.66 -6.07 -9.65
C TRP A 54 -8.88 -7.34 -9.30
N GLY A 55 -8.21 -7.39 -8.15
CA GLY A 55 -7.45 -8.57 -7.71
C GLY A 55 -6.37 -9.02 -8.71
N ASN A 56 -6.00 -8.15 -9.64
CA ASN A 56 -4.92 -8.37 -10.59
C ASN A 56 -3.60 -8.00 -9.93
N GLU A 57 -2.52 -8.66 -10.37
CA GLU A 57 -1.14 -8.64 -9.82
C GLU A 57 -0.48 -7.24 -9.78
N ALA A 58 -1.21 -6.18 -10.14
CA ALA A 58 -0.79 -4.80 -10.04
C ALA A 58 -0.90 -4.33 -8.57
N GLU A 59 0.05 -4.81 -7.78
CA GLU A 59 0.28 -4.43 -6.38
C GLU A 59 1.37 -3.37 -6.30
N TRP A 60 1.31 -2.54 -5.25
CA TRP A 60 2.36 -1.59 -4.96
C TRP A 60 3.69 -2.33 -4.76
N ASN A 61 4.72 -1.93 -5.50
CA ASN A 61 6.06 -2.53 -5.42
C ASN A 61 7.08 -1.65 -4.69
N GLY A 62 6.62 -0.57 -4.05
CA GLY A 62 7.47 0.38 -3.35
C GLY A 62 7.65 0.07 -1.86
N ALA A 63 8.00 1.10 -1.09
CA ALA A 63 8.13 1.01 0.35
C ALA A 63 6.82 0.54 1.00
N TRP A 64 6.89 -0.42 1.92
CA TRP A 64 5.73 -1.06 2.56
C TRP A 64 4.89 -1.96 1.64
N SER A 65 5.38 -2.32 0.46
CA SER A 65 4.82 -3.44 -0.32
C SER A 65 4.94 -4.77 0.41
N ASP A 66 4.21 -5.80 0.00
CA ASP A 66 4.25 -7.13 0.62
C ASP A 66 5.67 -7.74 0.73
N LYS A 67 6.54 -7.41 -0.22
CA LYS A 67 7.93 -7.90 -0.26
C LYS A 67 8.94 -6.87 0.24
N SER A 68 8.48 -5.75 0.78
CA SER A 68 9.31 -4.64 1.21
C SER A 68 10.14 -5.02 2.45
N PRO A 69 11.47 -4.81 2.42
CA PRO A 69 12.29 -5.00 3.61
C PRO A 69 11.94 -4.01 4.72
N GLU A 70 11.20 -2.93 4.44
CA GLU A 70 10.82 -1.94 5.45
C GLU A 70 9.97 -2.52 6.58
N TRP A 71 9.23 -3.62 6.35
CA TRP A 71 8.52 -4.35 7.40
C TRP A 71 9.42 -4.80 8.55
N GLN A 72 10.73 -4.98 8.32
CA GLN A 72 11.68 -5.33 9.39
C GLN A 72 11.83 -4.23 10.46
N TYR A 73 11.50 -2.98 10.12
CA TYR A 73 11.63 -1.82 11.01
C TYR A 73 10.36 -1.52 11.82
N ILE A 74 9.32 -2.34 11.65
CA ILE A 74 8.12 -2.31 12.48
C ILE A 74 8.24 -3.41 13.55
N PRO A 75 8.02 -3.09 14.84
CA PRO A 75 7.95 -4.09 15.90
C PRO A 75 6.86 -5.13 15.62
N ASP A 76 7.11 -6.40 15.93
CA ASP A 76 6.15 -7.47 15.62
C ASP A 76 4.79 -7.26 16.32
N GLU A 77 4.77 -6.64 17.51
CA GLU A 77 3.53 -6.23 18.19
C GLU A 77 2.68 -5.27 17.33
N GLU A 78 3.32 -4.34 16.61
CA GLU A 78 2.61 -3.41 15.74
C GLU A 78 2.14 -4.11 14.45
N LYS A 79 2.90 -5.09 13.93
CA LYS A 79 2.47 -5.92 12.79
C LYS A 79 1.26 -6.77 13.13
N GLU A 80 1.25 -7.41 14.29
CA GLU A 80 0.10 -8.19 14.75
C GLU A 80 -1.15 -7.31 14.92
N LYS A 81 -1.00 -6.09 15.45
CA LYS A 81 -2.10 -5.11 15.54
C LYS A 81 -2.64 -4.68 14.18
N THR A 82 -1.80 -4.63 13.16
CA THR A 82 -2.25 -4.27 11.81
C THR A 82 -3.00 -5.40 11.11
N GLY A 83 -2.86 -6.64 11.57
CA GLY A 83 -3.54 -7.80 10.99
C GLY A 83 -3.23 -7.99 9.51
N LEU A 84 -2.00 -7.65 9.10
CA LEU A 84 -1.56 -7.74 7.71
C LEU A 84 -1.58 -9.20 7.25
N THR A 85 -2.18 -9.43 6.10
CA THR A 85 -2.12 -10.70 5.38
C THR A 85 -1.38 -10.47 4.07
N PHE A 86 -0.20 -11.07 3.93
CA PHE A 86 0.63 -10.99 2.71
C PHE A 86 0.13 -12.00 1.67
N ASN A 87 -1.13 -11.85 1.26
CA ASN A 87 -1.75 -12.69 0.25
C ASN A 87 -1.81 -11.93 -1.07
N PRO A 88 -1.69 -12.61 -2.23
CA PRO A 88 -1.92 -12.00 -3.53
C PRO A 88 -3.42 -11.79 -3.76
N ASP A 89 -4.04 -10.93 -2.96
CA ASP A 89 -5.46 -10.57 -3.01
C ASP A 89 -5.69 -9.10 -3.38
N GLY A 90 -4.60 -8.39 -3.71
CA GLY A 90 -4.59 -7.00 -4.11
C GLY A 90 -4.63 -6.01 -2.94
N GLU A 91 -4.44 -6.44 -1.69
CA GLU A 91 -4.27 -5.56 -0.52
C GLU A 91 -2.78 -5.26 -0.25
N PHE A 92 -2.45 -3.99 -0.02
CA PHE A 92 -1.10 -3.52 0.34
C PHE A 92 -1.13 -2.27 1.23
#